data_AF-A0A0G0L1G5-F1
#
_entry.id   AF-A0A0G0L1G5-F1
#
_cell.length_a   1.000
_cell.length_b   1.000
_cell.length_c   1.000
_cell.angle_alpha   90.00
_cell.angle_beta   90.00
_cell.angle_gamma   90.00
#
_symmetry.space_group_name_H-M   'P 1'
#
loop_
_entity.id
_entity.type
_entity.pdbx_description
1 polymer ?
#
loop_
_entity_poly.entity_id
_entity_poly.type
_entity_poly.pdbx_seq_one_letter_code
_entity_poly.pdbx_strand_id
1 'polypeptide(L)'
;MAIIKQKSQRVGVFIDTQNLYHSARNLYGAKVNFGAILSDAVAGRNLVRAIAYLITTEGGEERGFFEALEKLGIETKTKDLQIFFGGAMKADWDVGIAVDAIKLAPKLDAIVLVSGDGDYIPLVEYLKATTQVELVAFGKSCSSKLKEVVDDFIDLGADPKRYLLGGQKTGGHKRQGGTNPETSGKK
;
A
#
# COMPACT_ATOMS: atom_id res chain seq x y z
N MET A 1 17.00 -4.72 -11.47
CA MET A 1 18.33 -4.99 -10.88
C MET A 1 18.23 -4.67 -9.40
N ALA A 2 18.78 -5.47 -8.50
CA ALA A 2 18.71 -5.16 -7.07
C ALA A 2 19.51 -3.87 -6.80
N ILE A 3 18.83 -2.85 -6.32
CA ILE A 3 19.44 -1.56 -5.98
C ILE A 3 20.07 -1.61 -4.59
N ILE A 4 21.06 -0.75 -4.35
CA ILE A 4 21.80 -0.73 -3.08
C ILE A 4 21.12 0.24 -2.12
N LYS A 5 20.56 -0.27 -1.01
CA LYS A 5 19.97 0.54 0.07
C LYS A 5 21.04 0.86 1.12
N GLN A 6 21.67 2.02 1.00
CA GLN A 6 22.69 2.48 1.96
C GLN A 6 22.02 3.03 3.22
N LYS A 7 22.51 2.66 4.41
CA LYS A 7 21.91 3.10 5.69
C LYS A 7 21.83 4.62 5.85
N SER A 8 22.76 5.36 5.25
CA SER A 8 22.80 6.82 5.31
C SER A 8 21.74 7.52 4.44
N GLN A 9 21.10 6.82 3.50
CA GLN A 9 20.08 7.39 2.63
C GLN A 9 18.94 8.00 3.44
N ARG A 10 18.55 9.20 3.05
CA ARG A 10 17.37 9.92 3.53
C ARG A 10 16.16 9.45 2.74
N VAL A 11 15.17 8.88 3.43
CA VAL A 11 14.01 8.26 2.80
C VAL A 11 12.75 9.07 3.10
N GLY A 12 11.96 9.35 2.06
CA GLY A 12 10.59 9.82 2.18
C GLY A 12 9.62 8.73 1.79
N VAL A 13 8.55 8.52 2.57
CA VAL A 13 7.53 7.50 2.31
C VAL A 13 6.18 8.19 2.10
N PHE A 14 5.54 7.95 0.96
CA PHE A 14 4.27 8.56 0.58
C PHE A 14 3.22 7.47 0.40
N ILE A 15 2.20 7.49 1.25
CA ILE A 15 1.26 6.38 1.41
C ILE A 15 -0.11 6.78 0.92
N ASP A 16 -0.49 6.22 -0.23
CA ASP A 16 -1.84 6.27 -0.76
C ASP A 16 -2.69 5.25 0.02
N THR A 17 -3.34 5.74 1.09
CA THR A 17 -4.07 4.85 1.98
C THR A 17 -5.28 4.24 1.29
N GLN A 18 -5.96 4.98 0.41
CA GLN A 18 -7.11 4.48 -0.32
C GLN A 18 -6.73 3.32 -1.23
N ASN A 19 -5.69 3.47 -2.05
CA ASN A 19 -5.23 2.40 -2.93
C ASN A 19 -4.84 1.12 -2.16
N LEU A 20 -4.14 1.27 -1.03
CA LEU A 20 -3.80 0.15 -0.17
C LEU A 20 -5.02 -0.50 0.48
N TYR A 21 -5.95 0.28 1.02
CA TYR A 21 -7.16 -0.23 1.65
C TYR A 21 -8.03 -0.99 0.65
N HIS A 22 -8.28 -0.43 -0.54
CA HIS A 22 -9.03 -1.09 -1.60
C HIS A 22 -8.35 -2.40 -2.02
N SER A 23 -7.04 -2.38 -2.23
CA SER A 23 -6.26 -3.57 -2.59
C SER A 23 -6.34 -4.66 -1.53
N ALA A 24 -6.07 -4.33 -0.26
CA ALA A 24 -6.10 -5.29 0.85
C ALA A 24 -7.49 -5.88 1.08
N ARG A 25 -8.53 -5.03 1.01
CA ARG A 25 -9.92 -5.46 1.19
C ARG A 25 -10.39 -6.37 0.07
N ASN A 26 -10.13 -6.00 -1.19
CA ASN A 26 -10.60 -6.76 -2.35
C ASN A 26 -9.85 -8.08 -2.52
N LEU A 27 -8.53 -8.08 -2.30
CA LEU A 27 -7.70 -9.27 -2.54
C LEU A 27 -7.68 -10.24 -1.34
N TYR A 28 -7.80 -9.73 -0.11
CA TYR A 28 -7.57 -10.53 1.11
C TYR A 28 -8.64 -10.36 2.19
N GLY A 29 -9.58 -9.42 2.04
CA GLY A 29 -10.62 -9.16 3.04
C GLY A 29 -10.10 -8.60 4.38
N ALA A 30 -8.84 -8.16 4.43
CA ALA A 30 -8.13 -7.82 5.67
C ALA A 30 -7.74 -6.33 5.74
N LYS A 31 -7.35 -5.87 6.93
CA LYS A 31 -6.81 -4.52 7.15
C LYS A 31 -5.30 -4.53 6.93
N VAL A 32 -4.72 -3.37 6.61
CA VAL A 32 -3.29 -3.22 6.33
C VAL A 32 -2.49 -3.00 7.62
N ASN A 33 -1.30 -3.61 7.70
CA ASN A 33 -0.31 -3.37 8.75
C ASN A 33 0.70 -2.30 8.31
N PHE A 34 0.37 -1.03 8.53
CA PHE A 34 1.21 0.11 8.12
C PHE A 34 2.58 0.15 8.82
N GLY A 35 2.68 -0.37 10.04
CA GLY A 35 3.97 -0.42 10.76
C GLY A 35 4.98 -1.35 10.09
N ALA A 36 4.53 -2.55 9.67
CA ALA A 36 5.38 -3.48 8.93
C ALA A 36 5.78 -2.92 7.55
N ILE A 37 4.83 -2.28 6.85
CA ILE A 37 5.09 -1.61 5.57
C ILE A 37 6.14 -0.51 5.74
N LEU A 38 5.98 0.38 6.72
CA LEU A 38 6.92 1.47 6.96
C LEU A 38 8.31 0.94 7.31
N SER A 39 8.40 -0.06 8.18
CA SER A 39 9.66 -0.69 8.57
C SER A 39 10.43 -1.22 7.36
N ASP A 40 9.76 -1.93 6.45
CA ASP A 40 10.39 -2.55 5.29
C ASP A 40 10.66 -1.55 4.16
N ALA A 41 9.78 -0.55 3.99
CA ALA A 41 10.01 0.57 3.09
C ALA A 41 11.28 1.35 3.48
N VAL A 42 11.45 1.62 4.77
CA VAL A 42 12.63 2.34 5.28
C VAL A 42 13.88 1.45 5.24
N ALA A 43 13.75 0.14 5.48
CA ALA A 43 14.85 -0.83 5.42
C ALA A 43 16.08 -0.42 6.27
N GLY A 44 15.85 0.18 7.44
CA GLY A 44 16.91 0.62 8.36
C GLY A 44 17.68 1.86 7.91
N ARG A 45 17.16 2.61 6.94
CA ARG A 45 17.69 3.90 6.48
C ARG A 45 17.16 5.07 7.31
N ASN A 46 17.63 6.29 7.03
CA ASN A 46 17.21 7.49 7.73
C ASN A 46 15.84 7.96 7.21
N LEU A 47 14.76 7.63 7.92
CA LEU A 47 13.43 8.17 7.61
C LEU A 47 13.40 9.69 7.87
N VAL A 48 13.21 10.48 6.82
CA VAL A 48 13.05 11.94 6.91
C VAL A 48 11.59 12.31 7.10
N ARG A 49 10.68 11.64 6.38
CA ARG A 49 9.24 11.87 6.47
C ARG A 49 8.45 10.67 5.97
N ALA A 50 7.38 10.32 6.67
CA ALA A 50 6.34 9.42 6.18
C ALA A 50 5.01 10.17 6.19
N ILE A 51 4.29 10.19 5.07
CA ILE A 51 3.00 10.87 4.93
C ILE A 51 1.96 9.86 4.45
N ALA A 52 0.89 9.69 5.21
CA ALA A 52 -0.32 9.00 4.80
C ALA A 52 -1.36 10.00 4.32
N TYR A 53 -1.96 9.70 3.17
CA TYR A 53 -2.96 10.52 2.51
C TYR A 53 -4.32 9.86 2.64
N LEU A 54 -5.23 10.50 3.38
CA LEU A 54 -6.49 9.92 3.83
C LEU A 54 -7.66 10.76 3.33
N ILE A 55 -8.78 10.09 3.06
CA ILE A 55 -10.05 10.74 2.78
C ILE A 55 -10.97 10.54 3.95
N THR A 56 -11.38 11.65 4.52
CA THR A 56 -12.28 11.69 5.67
C THR A 56 -13.72 11.75 5.21
N THR A 57 -14.57 10.97 5.88
CA THR A 57 -16.02 11.15 5.84
C THR A 57 -16.49 11.81 7.14
N GLU A 58 -17.62 12.51 7.10
CA GLU A 58 -18.13 13.33 8.22
C GLU A 58 -18.41 12.54 9.51
N GLY A 59 -18.36 11.19 9.47
CA GLY A 59 -18.71 10.30 10.59
C GLY A 59 -17.68 10.16 11.72
N GLY A 60 -16.45 10.69 11.56
CA GLY A 60 -15.48 10.78 12.66
C GLY A 60 -14.89 9.45 13.19
N GLU A 61 -15.21 8.30 12.57
CA GLU A 61 -14.76 6.96 12.98
C GLU A 61 -13.24 6.72 12.78
N GLU A 62 -12.52 7.67 12.17
CA GLU A 62 -11.11 7.50 11.77
C GLU A 62 -10.10 7.94 12.85
N ARG A 63 -10.54 8.55 13.95
CA ARG A 63 -9.63 9.12 14.96
C ARG A 63 -8.64 8.11 15.54
N GLY A 64 -9.11 6.91 15.88
CA GLY A 64 -8.22 5.85 16.40
C GLY A 64 -7.22 5.34 15.35
N PHE A 65 -7.56 5.44 14.07
CA PHE A 65 -6.63 5.12 12.98
C PHE A 65 -5.56 6.19 12.82
N PHE A 66 -5.92 7.48 12.89
CA PHE A 66 -4.95 8.57 12.85
C PHE A 66 -3.96 8.50 14.01
N GLU A 67 -4.46 8.30 15.24
CA GLU A 67 -3.61 8.14 16.42
C GLU A 67 -2.65 6.93 16.29
N ALA A 68 -3.08 5.86 15.62
CA ALA A 68 -2.21 4.71 15.36
C ALA A 68 -1.11 5.03 14.35
N LEU A 69 -1.41 5.78 13.28
CA LEU A 69 -0.43 6.24 12.29
C LEU A 69 0.59 7.21 12.91
N GLU A 70 0.12 8.18 13.70
CA GLU A 70 1.00 9.13 14.39
C GLU A 70 1.98 8.44 15.35
N LYS A 71 1.51 7.43 16.09
CA LYS A 71 2.38 6.60 16.96
C LYS A 71 3.45 5.82 16.20
N LEU A 72 3.23 5.55 14.91
CA LEU A 72 4.22 4.95 14.02
C LEU A 72 5.17 5.98 13.40
N GLY A 73 5.01 7.28 13.70
CA GLY A 73 5.78 8.36 13.08
C GLY A 73 5.31 8.70 11.66
N ILE A 74 4.06 8.39 11.32
CA ILE A 74 3.46 8.70 10.02
C ILE A 74 2.60 9.94 10.16
N GLU A 75 2.97 11.02 9.45
CA GLU A 75 2.15 12.23 9.32
C GLU A 75 0.88 11.91 8.53
N THR A 76 -0.26 12.49 8.92
CA THR A 76 -1.52 12.33 8.19
C THR A 76 -1.90 13.60 7.46
N LYS A 77 -2.27 13.49 6.18
CA LYS A 77 -2.95 14.53 5.41
C LYS A 77 -4.35 14.08 5.04
N THR A 78 -5.35 14.86 5.44
CA THR A 78 -6.76 14.55 5.20
C THR A 78 -7.35 15.48 4.15
N LYS A 79 -8.26 14.95 3.33
CA LYS A 79 -9.05 15.71 2.37
C LYS A 79 -10.48 15.22 2.47
N ASP A 80 -11.40 16.17 2.53
CA ASP A 80 -12.83 15.85 2.60
C ASP A 80 -13.29 15.31 1.25
N LEU A 81 -14.21 14.35 1.29
CA LEU A 81 -14.86 13.83 0.09
C LEU A 81 -15.57 14.98 -0.64
N GLN A 82 -15.11 15.30 -1.85
CA GLN A 82 -15.73 16.35 -2.65
C GLN A 82 -16.83 15.78 -3.53
N ILE A 83 -18.04 16.29 -3.35
CA ILE A 83 -19.21 15.95 -4.17
C ILE A 83 -19.48 17.12 -5.11
N PHE A 84 -19.32 16.90 -6.41
CA PHE A 84 -19.54 17.90 -7.44
C PHE A 84 -21.02 18.01 -7.83
N PHE A 85 -21.37 19.15 -8.43
CA PHE A 85 -22.69 19.37 -9.01
C PHE A 85 -22.92 18.34 -10.12
N GLY A 86 -23.83 17.38 -9.89
CA GLY A 86 -24.04 16.20 -10.73
C GLY A 86 -23.76 14.86 -10.05
N GLY A 87 -23.32 14.86 -8.79
CA GLY A 87 -23.15 13.65 -7.97
C GLY A 87 -21.81 12.93 -8.17
N ALA A 88 -20.92 13.46 -9.03
CA ALA A 88 -19.56 12.94 -9.17
C ALA A 88 -18.79 13.18 -7.87
N MET A 89 -18.16 12.13 -7.36
CA MET A 89 -17.36 12.17 -6.14
C MET A 89 -15.88 12.13 -6.51
N LYS A 90 -15.08 13.06 -5.96
CA LYS A 90 -13.62 13.01 -6.09
C LYS A 90 -12.99 12.80 -4.73
N ALA A 91 -12.25 11.71 -4.63
CA ALA A 91 -11.61 11.25 -3.41
C ALA A 91 -10.11 10.96 -3.59
N ASP A 92 -9.52 11.14 -4.77
CA ASP A 92 -8.09 10.85 -4.92
C ASP A 92 -7.18 11.91 -4.30
N TRP A 93 -5.96 11.46 -3.98
CA TRP A 93 -4.84 12.27 -3.50
C TRP A 93 -3.70 12.37 -4.52
N ASP A 94 -3.87 11.82 -5.72
CA ASP A 94 -2.77 11.60 -6.68
C ASP A 94 -1.95 12.85 -6.96
N VAL A 95 -2.63 13.97 -7.21
CA VAL A 95 -1.97 15.26 -7.44
C VAL A 95 -1.24 15.75 -6.19
N GLY A 96 -1.84 15.60 -5.00
CA GLY A 96 -1.23 16.04 -3.76
C GLY A 96 0.01 15.22 -3.40
N ILE A 97 -0.06 13.90 -3.59
CA ILE A 97 1.06 12.98 -3.43
C ILE A 97 2.19 13.35 -4.39
N ALA A 98 1.88 13.54 -5.67
CA ALA A 98 2.87 13.92 -6.68
C ALA A 98 3.57 15.25 -6.36
N VAL A 99 2.79 16.28 -5.98
CA VAL A 99 3.33 17.59 -5.62
C VAL A 99 4.24 17.51 -4.39
N ASP A 100 3.84 16.80 -3.35
CA ASP A 100 4.66 16.66 -2.14
C ASP A 100 5.94 15.85 -2.40
N ALA A 101 5.84 14.77 -3.17
CA ALA A 101 7.00 13.96 -3.56
C ALA A 101 8.03 14.81 -4.34
N ILE A 102 7.59 15.59 -5.33
CA ILE A 102 8.44 16.52 -6.09
C ILE A 102 9.09 17.57 -5.17
N LYS A 103 8.30 18.17 -4.27
CA LYS A 103 8.80 19.22 -3.36
C LYS A 103 9.83 18.69 -2.36
N LEU A 104 9.71 17.44 -1.94
CA LEU A 104 10.61 16.84 -0.95
C LEU A 104 11.81 16.15 -1.59
N ALA A 105 11.73 15.74 -2.86
CA ALA A 105 12.80 15.05 -3.58
C ALA A 105 14.20 15.67 -3.43
N PRO A 106 14.40 17.02 -3.51
CA PRO A 106 15.73 17.60 -3.33
C PRO A 106 16.39 17.37 -1.96
N LYS A 107 15.62 16.92 -0.96
CA LYS A 107 16.07 16.63 0.41
C LYS A 107 16.16 15.14 0.70
N LEU A 108 15.83 14.29 -0.26
CA LEU A 108 15.73 12.84 -0.12
C LEU A 108 16.71 12.18 -1.08
N ASP A 109 17.25 11.04 -0.66
CA ASP A 109 18.07 10.19 -1.52
C ASP A 109 17.22 9.05 -2.12
N ALA A 110 16.13 8.68 -1.43
CA ALA A 110 15.13 7.75 -1.93
C ALA A 110 13.70 8.18 -1.57
N ILE A 111 12.78 7.95 -2.50
CA ILE A 111 11.34 8.10 -2.33
C ILE A 111 10.71 6.72 -2.44
N VAL A 112 9.87 6.37 -1.48
CA VAL A 112 9.05 5.16 -1.51
C VAL A 112 7.60 5.56 -1.73
N LEU A 113 7.06 5.19 -2.88
CA LEU A 113 5.63 5.32 -3.18
C LEU A 113 4.93 4.04 -2.72
N VAL A 114 3.95 4.20 -1.83
CA VAL A 114 3.13 3.09 -1.35
C VAL A 114 1.75 3.19 -2.01
N SER A 115 1.69 2.77 -3.27
CA SER A 115 0.49 2.71 -4.12
C SER A 115 0.72 1.74 -5.28
N GLY A 116 -0.35 1.14 -5.82
CA GLY A 116 -0.30 0.36 -7.05
C GLY A 116 -0.72 1.12 -8.31
N ASP A 117 -1.03 2.41 -8.20
CA ASP A 117 -1.64 3.20 -9.27
C ASP A 117 -0.66 3.58 -10.39
N GLY A 118 -1.02 3.23 -11.63
CA GLY A 118 -0.22 3.54 -12.82
C GLY A 118 -0.12 5.03 -13.13
N ASP A 119 -1.02 5.87 -12.60
CA ASP A 119 -1.00 7.31 -12.84
C ASP A 119 0.23 8.01 -12.22
N TYR A 120 0.97 7.32 -11.34
CA TYR A 120 2.26 7.79 -10.83
C TYR A 120 3.44 7.58 -11.79
N ILE A 121 3.29 6.91 -12.95
CA ILE A 121 4.40 6.68 -13.88
C ILE A 121 5.13 7.98 -14.27
N PRO A 122 4.44 9.07 -14.68
CA PRO A 122 5.11 10.33 -15.01
C PRO A 122 5.88 10.94 -13.83
N LEU A 123 5.35 10.78 -12.61
CA LEU A 123 6.03 11.21 -11.38
C LEU A 123 7.32 10.41 -11.17
N VAL A 124 7.27 9.08 -11.32
CA VAL A 124 8.44 8.21 -11.19
C VAL A 124 9.50 8.60 -12.21
N GLU A 125 9.13 8.74 -13.48
CA GLU A 125 10.06 9.12 -14.55
C GLU A 125 10.73 10.48 -14.29
N TYR A 126 9.97 11.45 -13.78
CA TYR A 126 10.50 12.76 -13.42
C TYR A 126 11.50 12.69 -12.24
N LEU A 127 11.16 11.95 -11.18
CA LEU A 127 11.97 11.86 -9.96
C LEU A 127 13.26 11.06 -10.15
N LYS A 128 13.22 10.01 -10.97
CA LYS A 128 14.35 9.10 -11.19
C LYS A 128 15.59 9.75 -11.77
N ALA A 129 15.47 10.95 -12.33
CA ALA A 129 16.63 11.72 -12.79
C ALA A 129 17.59 12.10 -11.64
N THR A 130 17.09 12.22 -10.41
CA THR A 130 17.87 12.72 -9.27
C THR A 130 17.68 11.94 -7.99
N THR A 131 16.61 11.16 -7.87
CA THR A 131 16.20 10.49 -6.63
C THR A 131 15.85 9.04 -6.95
N GLN A 132 16.28 8.10 -6.11
CA GLN A 132 15.88 6.70 -6.24
C GLN A 132 14.38 6.57 -5.93
N VAL A 133 13.62 5.89 -6.77
CA VAL A 133 12.17 5.73 -6.60
C VAL A 133 11.81 4.26 -6.44
N GLU A 134 11.32 3.91 -5.26
CA GLU A 134 10.90 2.57 -4.89
C GLU A 134 9.38 2.48 -4.78
N LEU A 135 8.86 1.27 -4.96
CA LEU A 135 7.44 1.00 -4.92
C LEU A 135 7.11 -0.06 -3.88
N VAL A 136 6.01 0.15 -3.16
CA VAL A 136 5.45 -0.84 -2.25
C VAL A 136 3.96 -0.98 -2.53
N ALA A 137 3.53 -2.15 -2.97
CA ALA A 137 2.12 -2.38 -3.33
C ALA A 137 1.76 -3.86 -3.27
N PHE A 138 0.47 -4.17 -3.35
CA PHE A 138 0.03 -5.54 -3.65
C PHE A 138 0.23 -5.81 -5.14
N GLY A 139 1.15 -6.70 -5.49
CA GLY A 139 1.58 -6.92 -6.87
C GLY A 139 0.45 -7.32 -7.84
N LYS A 140 -0.62 -7.94 -7.31
CA LYS A 140 -1.82 -8.34 -8.06
C LYS A 140 -2.73 -7.18 -8.49
N SER A 141 -2.75 -6.07 -7.75
CA SER A 141 -3.51 -4.86 -8.09
C SER A 141 -2.62 -3.72 -8.61
N CYS A 142 -1.31 -3.92 -8.65
CA CYS A 142 -0.35 -2.93 -9.10
C CYS A 142 -0.16 -2.95 -10.62
N SER A 143 -0.13 -1.76 -11.22
CA SER A 143 0.21 -1.56 -12.64
C SER A 143 1.53 -2.25 -13.01
N SER A 144 1.51 -3.09 -14.04
CA SER A 144 2.72 -3.75 -14.56
C SER A 144 3.74 -2.75 -15.06
N LYS A 145 3.29 -1.67 -15.71
CA LYS A 145 4.19 -0.65 -16.22
C LYS A 145 4.86 0.13 -15.10
N LEU A 146 4.13 0.42 -14.02
CA LEU A 146 4.71 1.07 -12.84
C LEU A 146 5.83 0.22 -12.23
N LYS A 147 5.62 -1.09 -12.10
CA LYS A 147 6.64 -2.04 -11.61
C LYS A 147 7.91 -2.06 -12.48
N GLU A 148 7.79 -1.81 -13.78
CA GLU A 148 8.94 -1.75 -14.70
C GLU A 148 9.75 -0.46 -14.57
N VAL A 149 9.10 0.67 -14.28
CA VAL A 149 9.78 1.98 -14.31
C VAL A 149 10.45 2.35 -12.98
N VAL A 150 10.04 1.74 -11.87
CA VAL A 150 10.63 1.99 -10.54
C VAL A 150 11.98 1.30 -10.36
N ASP A 151 12.79 1.78 -9.42
CA ASP A 151 14.12 1.23 -9.12
C ASP A 151 14.08 -0.04 -8.27
N ASP A 152 13.08 -0.15 -7.40
CA ASP A 152 12.81 -1.34 -6.57
C ASP A 152 11.32 -1.53 -6.36
N PHE A 153 10.92 -2.77 -6.08
CA PHE A 153 9.54 -3.10 -5.78
C PHE A 153 9.42 -4.13 -4.66
N ILE A 154 8.67 -3.78 -3.62
CA ILE A 154 8.26 -4.69 -2.55
C ILE A 154 6.81 -5.12 -2.79
N ASP A 155 6.62 -6.40 -3.09
CA ASP A 155 5.28 -7.00 -3.22
C ASP A 155 4.73 -7.40 -1.84
N LEU A 156 3.75 -6.65 -1.36
CA LEU A 156 3.02 -6.95 -0.12
C LEU A 156 2.25 -8.28 -0.20
N GLY A 157 1.90 -8.73 -1.39
CA GLY A 157 1.25 -10.01 -1.63
C GLY A 157 2.18 -11.21 -1.50
N ALA A 158 3.50 -11.01 -1.45
CA ALA A 158 4.47 -12.09 -1.27
C ALA A 158 4.49 -12.60 0.18
N ASP A 159 4.23 -11.73 1.16
CA ASP A 159 4.05 -12.11 2.57
C ASP A 159 2.81 -11.43 3.21
N PRO A 160 1.59 -11.88 2.86
CA PRO A 160 0.37 -11.28 3.39
C PRO A 160 0.26 -11.35 4.92
N LYS A 161 0.93 -12.32 5.57
CA LYS A 161 0.87 -12.48 7.03
C LYS A 161 1.58 -11.35 7.76
N ARG A 162 2.62 -10.78 7.16
CA ARG A 162 3.37 -9.64 7.69
C ARG A 162 2.61 -8.33 7.48
N TYR A 163 2.02 -8.15 6.30
CA TYR A 163 1.46 -6.86 5.87
C TYR A 163 -0.06 -6.70 6.07
N LEU A 164 -0.75 -7.75 6.51
CA LEU A 164 -2.19 -7.70 6.81
C LEU A 164 -2.47 -8.04 8.27
N LEU A 165 -3.40 -7.29 8.87
CA LEU A 165 -3.92 -7.52 10.21
C LEU A 165 -5.09 -8.51 10.16
N GLY A 166 -5.08 -9.49 11.07
CA GLY A 166 -6.12 -10.52 11.19
C GLY A 166 -5.88 -11.71 10.27
N GLY A 167 -5.02 -12.62 10.72
CA GLY A 167 -4.64 -13.84 9.97
C GLY A 167 -5.81 -14.77 9.68
N GLN A 168 -5.90 -15.18 8.41
CA GLN A 168 -6.61 -16.34 7.83
C GLN A 168 -8.01 -16.71 8.39
N LYS A 169 -9.04 -16.38 7.61
CA LYS A 169 -10.09 -17.37 7.28
C LYS A 169 -10.09 -17.65 5.78
N THR A 170 -9.03 -18.28 5.28
CA THR A 170 -9.14 -19.03 4.04
C THR A 170 -9.97 -20.28 4.35
N GLY A 171 -11.27 -20.21 4.08
CA GLY A 171 -12.18 -21.33 4.21
C GLY A 171 -11.74 -22.49 3.32
N GLY A 172 -11.10 -23.49 3.91
CA GLY A 172 -10.94 -24.78 3.29
C GLY A 172 -12.34 -25.37 3.07
N HIS A 173 -12.82 -25.38 1.84
CA HIS A 173 -13.88 -26.27 1.41
C HIS A 173 -13.37 -27.70 1.60
N LYS A 174 -13.62 -28.30 2.78
CA LYS A 174 -13.60 -29.75 2.92
C LYS A 174 -14.71 -30.29 2.01
N ARG A 175 -14.34 -30.75 0.82
CA ARG A 175 -15.15 -31.73 0.10
C ARG A 175 -15.28 -32.94 1.01
N GLN A 176 -16.44 -33.12 1.64
CA GLN A 176 -16.80 -34.38 2.25
C GLN A 176 -16.86 -35.42 1.13
N GLY A 177 -15.89 -36.33 1.12
CA GLY A 177 -15.97 -37.54 0.33
C GLY A 177 -17.10 -38.39 0.89
N GLY A 178 -18.15 -38.59 0.08
CA GLY A 178 -19.21 -39.54 0.39
C GLY A 178 -18.63 -40.95 0.43
N THR A 179 -18.77 -41.62 1.56
CA THR A 179 -18.53 -43.05 1.71
C THR A 179 -19.66 -43.81 1.03
N ASN A 180 -19.31 -44.59 0.00
CA ASN A 180 -20.19 -45.60 -0.59
C ASN A 180 -20.45 -46.70 0.44
N PRO A 181 -21.70 -47.16 0.66
CA PRO A 181 -21.94 -48.41 1.36
C PRO A 181 -21.79 -49.59 0.38
N GLU A 182 -20.94 -50.52 0.77
CA GLU A 182 -20.76 -51.84 0.17
C GLU A 182 -22.09 -52.61 0.13
N THR A 183 -22.53 -53.02 -1.06
CA THR A 183 -23.55 -54.04 -1.23
C THR A 183 -22.92 -55.41 -1.05
N SER A 184 -23.11 -55.98 0.14
CA SER A 184 -22.84 -57.39 0.43
C SER A 184 -23.73 -58.28 -0.45
N GLY A 185 -23.10 -59.16 -1.21
CA GLY A 185 -23.74 -60.28 -1.90
C GLY A 185 -23.48 -61.59 -1.16
N LYS A 186 -24.48 -62.49 -1.29
CA LYS A 186 -24.51 -63.93 -0.93
C LYS A 186 -24.81 -64.17 0.56
N LYS A 187 -25.86 -64.91 0.94
CA LYS A 187 -26.46 -66.11 0.35
C LYS A 187 -27.97 -66.11 0.50
#